data_AF-A0A645E3F1-F1
#
_entry.id   AF-A0A645E3F1-F1
#
_cell.length_a   1.000
_cell.length_b   1.000
_cell.length_c   1.000
_cell.angle_alpha   90.00
_cell.angle_beta   90.00
_cell.angle_gamma   90.00
#
_symmetry.space_group_name_H-M   'P 1'
#
loop_
_entity.id
_entity.type
_entity.pdbx_description
1 polymer ?
#
loop_
_entity_poly.entity_id
_entity_poly.type
_entity_poly.pdbx_seq_one_letter_code
_entity_poly.pdbx_strand_id
1 'polypeptide(L)'
;MKKTKNTESQIIKAVKEYESGVTTEIICREYGISRATLYLWKKKYCGMDTAQLKKLKELEDENRRLKHMYAELSLDNQLLKEIIEKKL
;
A
#
# COMPACT_ATOMS: atom_id res chain seq x y z
N MET A 1 12.94 -4.33 7.92
CA MET A 1 12.65 -3.27 6.93
C MET A 1 12.85 -1.92 7.62
N LYS A 2 13.67 -1.01 7.06
CA LYS A 2 13.92 0.31 7.68
C LYS A 2 12.58 1.03 7.83
N LYS A 3 12.20 1.42 9.05
CA LYS A 3 10.99 2.23 9.31
C LYS A 3 11.11 3.51 8.48
N THR A 4 10.23 3.67 7.50
CA THR A 4 10.16 4.88 6.67
C THR A 4 9.83 6.05 7.60
N LYS A 5 10.66 7.11 7.54
CA LYS A 5 10.54 8.31 8.40
C LYS A 5 9.21 9.05 8.26
N ASN A 6 8.44 8.79 7.20
CA ASN A 6 7.17 9.43 6.93
C ASN A 6 6.05 8.38 6.93
N THR A 7 5.03 8.63 7.75
CA THR A 7 3.80 7.85 7.76
C THR A 7 2.99 8.16 6.50
N GLU A 8 2.23 7.20 5.97
CA GLU A 8 1.37 7.41 4.80
C GLU A 8 0.37 8.56 5.01
N SER A 9 -0.08 8.77 6.25
CA SER A 9 -0.93 9.90 6.62
C SER A 9 -0.25 11.25 6.40
N GLN A 10 1.04 11.38 6.74
CA GLN A 10 1.82 12.60 6.46
C GLN A 10 1.98 12.84 4.97
N ILE A 11 2.18 11.76 4.19
CA ILE A 11 2.29 11.86 2.73
C ILE A 11 1.01 12.44 2.13
N ILE A 12 -0.16 11.92 2.52
CA ILE A 12 -1.44 12.41 2.02
C ILE A 12 -1.69 13.84 2.46
N LYS A 13 -1.39 14.18 3.72
CA LYS A 13 -1.60 15.55 4.22
C LYS A 13 -0.78 16.56 3.42
N ALA A 14 0.50 16.25 3.16
CA ALA A 14 1.36 17.08 2.30
C ALA A 14 0.84 17.22 0.86
N VAL A 15 0.30 16.13 0.28
CA VAL A 15 -0.28 16.18 -1.07
C VAL A 15 -1.57 17.00 -1.10
N LYS A 16 -2.45 16.88 -0.09
CA LYS A 16 -3.66 17.69 0.03
C LYS A 16 -3.35 19.18 0.23
N GLU A 17 -2.36 19.51 1.06
CA GLU A 17 -1.91 20.90 1.24
C GLU A 17 -1.40 21.48 -0.09
N TYR A 18 -0.64 20.70 -0.86
CA TYR A 18 -0.23 21.08 -2.22
C TYR A 18 -1.44 21.30 -3.15
N GLU A 19 -2.44 20.39 -3.15
CA GLU A 19 -3.66 20.52 -3.95
C GLU A 19 -4.51 21.74 -3.54
N SER A 20 -4.48 22.11 -2.26
CA SER A 20 -5.14 23.32 -1.74
C SER A 20 -4.40 24.63 -2.07
N GLY A 21 -3.24 24.55 -2.73
CA GLY A 21 -2.48 25.72 -3.19
C GLY A 21 -1.35 26.17 -2.28
N VAL A 22 -0.99 25.41 -1.24
CA VAL A 22 0.18 25.72 -0.40
C VAL A 22 1.46 25.57 -1.23
N THR A 23 2.39 26.52 -1.08
CA THR A 23 3.63 26.52 -1.87
C THR A 23 4.52 25.33 -1.54
N THR A 24 5.22 24.84 -2.55
CA THR A 24 6.08 23.66 -2.44
C THR A 24 7.19 23.84 -1.39
N GLU A 25 7.69 25.07 -1.22
CA GLU A 25 8.74 25.44 -0.27
C GLU A 25 8.29 25.24 1.17
N ILE A 26 7.05 25.64 1.49
CA ILE A 26 6.49 25.53 2.84
C ILE A 26 6.31 24.05 3.19
N ILE A 27 5.70 23.27 2.30
CA ILE A 27 5.46 21.84 2.50
C ILE A 27 6.80 21.10 2.65
N CYS A 28 7.79 21.39 1.81
CA CYS A 28 9.10 20.74 1.92
C CYS A 28 9.78 21.03 3.26
N ARG A 29 9.66 22.27 3.76
CA ARG A 29 10.23 22.68 5.06
C ARG A 29 9.49 22.03 6.23
N GLU A 30 8.16 22.04 6.22
CA GLU A 30 7.32 21.52 7.30
C GLU A 30 7.49 20.00 7.48
N TYR A 31 7.50 19.26 6.37
CA TYR A 31 7.64 17.80 6.39
C TYR A 31 9.08 17.31 6.32
N GLY A 32 10.07 18.22 6.22
CA GLY A 32 11.49 17.88 6.14
C GLY A 32 11.84 17.03 4.92
N ILE A 33 11.22 17.31 3.77
CA ILE A 33 11.38 16.55 2.52
C ILE A 33 11.92 17.42 1.39
N SER A 34 12.46 16.78 0.36
CA SER A 34 12.86 17.47 -0.87
C SER A 34 11.66 17.73 -1.79
N ARG A 35 11.77 18.73 -2.68
CA ARG A 35 10.75 18.97 -3.73
C ARG A 35 10.51 17.74 -4.60
N ALA A 36 11.57 17.00 -4.94
CA ALA A 36 11.48 15.77 -5.71
C ALA A 36 10.62 14.71 -5.00
N THR A 37 10.77 14.59 -3.68
CA THR A 37 9.95 13.70 -2.85
C THR A 37 8.47 14.10 -2.89
N LEU A 38 8.17 15.40 -2.76
CA LEU A 38 6.79 15.90 -2.83
C LEU A 38 6.15 15.62 -4.19
N TYR A 39 6.87 15.82 -5.30
CA TYR A 39 6.34 15.50 -6.63
C TYR A 39 6.12 14.00 -6.85
N LEU A 40 6.98 13.14 -6.30
CA LEU A 40 6.76 11.69 -6.34
C LEU A 40 5.49 11.30 -5.57
N TRP A 41 5.27 11.92 -4.40
CA TRP A 41 4.05 11.71 -3.63
C TRP A 41 2.81 12.21 -4.35
N LYS A 42 2.86 13.40 -4.94
CA LYS A 42 1.78 13.92 -5.79
C LYS A 42 1.46 12.93 -6.93
N LYS A 43 2.47 12.44 -7.66
CA LYS A 43 2.24 11.48 -8.75
C LYS A 43 1.52 10.21 -8.28
N LYS A 44 1.80 9.74 -7.07
CA LYS A 44 1.25 8.49 -6.54
C LYS A 44 -0.09 8.64 -5.81
N TYR A 45 -0.32 9.78 -5.14
CA TYR A 45 -1.43 9.96 -4.19
C TYR A 45 -2.34 11.15 -4.51
N CYS A 46 -2.07 11.93 -5.56
CA CYS A 46 -2.96 13.01 -6.00
C CYS A 46 -4.37 12.48 -6.30
N GLY A 47 -5.39 13.21 -5.85
CA GLY A 47 -6.79 12.82 -5.98
C GLY A 47 -7.23 11.65 -5.11
N MET A 48 -6.36 11.08 -4.27
CA MET A 48 -6.76 10.07 -3.28
C MET A 48 -7.19 10.72 -1.97
N ASP A 49 -8.40 10.42 -1.51
CA ASP A 49 -8.84 10.75 -0.17
C ASP A 49 -8.35 9.72 0.87
N THR A 50 -8.26 10.15 2.12
CA THR A 50 -7.92 9.33 3.29
C THR A 50 -8.80 8.08 3.43
N ALA A 51 -10.08 8.18 3.07
CA ALA A 51 -11.01 7.03 3.05
C ALA A 51 -10.64 6.02 1.96
N GLN A 52 -10.23 6.48 0.78
CA GLN A 52 -9.79 5.62 -0.32
C GLN A 52 -8.48 4.91 0.03
N LEU A 53 -7.55 5.57 0.74
CA LEU A 53 -6.33 4.92 1.21
C LEU A 53 -6.65 3.84 2.26
N LYS A 54 -7.51 4.14 3.24
CA LYS A 54 -7.94 3.13 4.22
C LYS A 54 -8.51 1.91 3.53
N LYS A 55 -9.38 2.14 2.54
CA LYS A 55 -9.98 1.05 1.75
C LYS A 55 -8.93 0.27 0.95
N LEU A 56 -7.96 0.95 0.35
CA LEU A 56 -6.86 0.30 -0.38
C LEU A 56 -6.07 -0.64 0.54
N LYS A 57 -5.70 -0.17 1.74
CA LYS A 57 -4.96 -0.97 2.71
C LYS A 57 -5.74 -2.21 3.18
N GLU A 58 -7.03 -2.03 3.47
CA GLU A 58 -7.92 -3.16 3.81
C GLU A 58 -7.98 -4.19 2.68
N LEU A 59 -8.04 -3.74 1.42
CA LEU A 59 -8.04 -4.62 0.25
C LEU A 59 -6.70 -5.32 0.04
N GLU A 60 -5.57 -4.64 0.28
CA GLU A 60 -4.24 -5.23 0.21
C GLU A 60 -4.05 -6.33 1.28
N ASP A 61 -4.47 -6.06 2.51
CA ASP A 61 -4.41 -7.03 3.61
C ASP A 61 -5.31 -8.24 3.35
N GLU A 62 -6.53 -8.02 2.85
CA GLU A 62 -7.45 -9.10 2.51
C GLU A 62 -6.92 -9.94 1.34
N ASN A 63 -6.40 -9.31 0.29
CA ASN A 63 -5.78 -10.01 -0.84
C ASN A 63 -4.58 -10.86 -0.37
N ARG A 64 -3.76 -10.34 0.55
CA ARG A 64 -2.67 -11.12 1.15
C ARG A 64 -3.19 -12.37 1.87
N ARG A 65 -4.27 -12.26 2.66
CA ARG A 65 -4.88 -13.41 3.35
C ARG A 65 -5.46 -14.42 2.35
N LEU A 66 -6.19 -13.94 1.36
CA LEU A 66 -6.80 -14.79 0.32
C LEU A 66 -5.73 -15.56 -0.46
N LYS A 67 -4.62 -14.91 -0.82
CA LYS A 67 -3.48 -15.59 -1.48
C LYS A 67 -2.85 -16.66 -0.62
N HIS A 68 -2.71 -16.41 0.69
CA HIS A 68 -2.18 -17.40 1.63
C HIS A 68 -3.09 -18.63 1.71
N MET A 69 -4.38 -18.40 1.96
CA MET A 69 -5.37 -19.46 2.07
C MET A 69 -5.48 -20.28 0.78
N TYR A 70 -5.42 -19.62 -0.39
CA TYR A 70 -5.40 -20.30 -1.68
C TYR A 70 -4.16 -21.17 -1.85
N ALA A 71 -2.98 -20.69 -1.47
CA ALA A 71 -1.74 -21.45 -1.55
C ALA A 71 -1.79 -22.71 -0.67
N GLU A 72 -2.27 -22.58 0.57
CA GLU A 72 -2.47 -23.71 1.49
C GLU A 72 -3.44 -24.73 0.90
N LEU A 73 -4.63 -24.29 0.48
CA LEU A 73 -5.63 -25.17 -0.11
C LEU A 73 -5.14 -25.85 -1.39
N SER A 74 -4.39 -25.13 -2.23
CA SER A 74 -3.81 -25.68 -3.44
C SER A 74 -2.78 -26.77 -3.13
N LEU A 75 -1.96 -26.59 -2.09
CA LEU A 75 -0.99 -27.59 -1.66
C LEU A 75 -1.69 -28.85 -1.11
N ASP A 76 -2.71 -28.67 -0.26
CA ASP A 76 -3.52 -29.78 0.25
C ASP A 76 -4.19 -30.56 -0.88
N ASN A 77 -4.73 -29.85 -1.88
CA ASN A 77 -5.34 -30.49 -3.05
C ASN A 77 -4.34 -31.34 -3.85
N GLN A 78 -3.12 -30.84 -4.02
CA GLN A 78 -2.04 -31.59 -4.69
C GLN A 78 -1.69 -32.85 -3.92
N LEU A 79 -1.49 -32.75 -2.60
CA LEU A 79 -1.19 -33.89 -1.74
C LEU A 79 -2.30 -34.95 -1.78
N LEU A 80 -3.57 -34.53 -1.74
CA LEU A 80 -4.71 -35.44 -1.82
C LEU A 80 -4.75 -36.18 -3.15
N LYS A 81 -4.49 -35.49 -4.27
CA LYS A 81 -4.42 -36.11 -5.60
C LYS A 81 -3.30 -37.14 -5.68
N GLU A 82 -2.10 -36.80 -5.19
CA GLU A 82 -0.99 -37.77 -5.16
C GLU A 82 -1.30 -39.01 -4.33
N ILE A 83 -1.99 -38.87 -3.19
CA ILE A 83 -2.39 -40.00 -2.36
C ILE A 83 -3.39 -40.90 -3.10
N ILE A 84 -4.34 -40.32 -3.83
CA ILE A 84 -5.31 -41.08 -4.62
C ILE A 84 -4.60 -41.81 -5.76
N GLU A 85 -3.73 -41.13 -6.50
CA GLU A 85 -2.95 -41.73 -7.58
C GLU A 85 -2.05 -42.88 -7.11
N LYS A 86 -1.45 -42.77 -5.92
CA LYS A 86 -0.62 -43.84 -5.33
C LYS A 86 -1.41 -45.03 -4.80
N LYS A 87 -2.74 -44.90 -4.61
CA LYS A 87 -3.62 -45.97 -4.12
C LYS A 87 -4.32 -46.75 -5.23
N LEU A 88 -4.31 -46.22 -6.46
CA LEU A 88 -4.79 -46.89 -7.67
C LEU A 88 -3.64 -47.65 -8.35
#